data_AF-A0A0Q9MF26-F1
#
_entry.id   AF-A0A0Q9MF26-F1
#
_cell.length_a   1.000
_cell.length_b   1.000
_cell.length_c   1.000
_cell.angle_alpha   90.00
_cell.angle_beta   90.00
_cell.angle_gamma   90.00
#
_symmetry.space_group_name_H-M   'P 1'
#
loop_
_entity.id
_entity.type
_entity.pdbx_description
1 polymer ?
#
loop_
_entity_poly.entity_id
_entity_poly.type
_entity_poly.pdbx_seq_one_letter_code
_entity_poly.pdbx_strand_id
1 'polypeptide(L)' 'MRVGISGTAHVELAAIQRFDLGILICKSCNEVIATLPTDRYVKFYGLCKNMTCIEKNKEANK' A
#
# COMPACT_ATOMS: atom_id res chain seq x y z
N MET A 1 -9.25 -56.89 -5.41
CA MET A 1 -9.43 -55.46 -5.80
C MET A 1 -9.96 -54.65 -4.63
N ARG A 2 -9.16 -53.74 -4.04
CA ARG A 2 -9.63 -52.49 -3.45
C ARG A 2 -8.47 -51.48 -3.48
N VAL A 3 -8.52 -50.54 -4.43
CA VAL A 3 -7.69 -49.34 -4.41
C VAL A 3 -8.54 -48.26 -3.75
N GLY A 4 -8.16 -47.82 -2.56
CA GLY A 4 -8.75 -46.65 -1.92
C GLY A 4 -8.11 -45.40 -2.52
N ILE A 5 -8.91 -44.51 -3.10
CA ILE A 5 -8.42 -43.25 -3.66
C ILE A 5 -8.91 -42.10 -2.78
N SER A 6 -7.92 -41.57 -2.06
CA SER A 6 -7.65 -40.16 -1.73
C SER A 6 -8.84 -39.21 -1.55
N GLY A 7 -9.02 -38.76 -0.31
CA GLY A 7 -9.70 -37.52 -0.02
C GLY A 7 -8.95 -36.33 -0.64
N THR A 8 -9.61 -35.60 -1.54
CA THR A 8 -9.09 -34.34 -2.08
C THR A 8 -9.45 -33.22 -1.12
N ALA A 9 -8.44 -32.68 -0.43
CA ALA A 9 -8.58 -31.42 0.27
C ALA A 9 -8.78 -30.31 -0.77
N HIS A 10 -10.01 -29.82 -0.87
CA HIS A 10 -10.34 -28.64 -1.66
C HIS A 10 -9.72 -27.42 -0.97
N VAL A 11 -8.51 -27.04 -1.37
CA VAL A 11 -7.93 -25.76 -0.99
C VAL A 11 -8.67 -24.70 -1.78
N GLU A 12 -9.54 -23.94 -1.11
CA GLU A 12 -10.15 -22.74 -1.67
C GLU A 12 -9.01 -21.76 -1.98
N LEU A 13 -8.66 -21.67 -3.25
CA LEU A 13 -7.62 -20.78 -3.72
C LEU A 13 -8.15 -19.36 -3.56
N ALA A 14 -7.87 -18.73 -2.41
CA ALA A 14 -8.20 -17.35 -2.14
C ALA A 14 -7.74 -16.53 -3.35
N ALA A 15 -8.70 -15.95 -4.08
CA ALA A 15 -8.41 -15.16 -5.26
C ALA A 15 -7.39 -14.09 -4.85
N ILE A 16 -6.19 -14.14 -5.45
CA ILE A 16 -5.17 -13.11 -5.24
C ILE A 16 -5.75 -11.83 -5.84
N GLN A 17 -6.42 -11.05 -5.00
CA GLN A 17 -6.98 -9.76 -5.38
C GLN A 17 -5.78 -8.85 -5.61
N ARG A 18 -5.39 -8.69 -6.87
CA ARG A 18 -4.30 -7.80 -7.29
C ARG A 18 -4.81 -6.37 -7.11
N PHE A 19 -4.66 -5.84 -5.90
CA PHE A 19 -4.89 -4.42 -5.66
C PHE A 19 -3.79 -3.63 -6.35
N ASP A 20 -4.17 -2.72 -7.23
CA ASP A 20 -3.26 -1.67 -7.66
C ASP A 20 -3.03 -0.72 -6.47
N LEU A 21 -1.79 -0.64 -6.00
CA LEU A 21 -1.45 0.16 -4.82
C LEU A 21 -1.25 1.62 -5.21
N GLY A 22 -2.01 2.50 -4.58
CA GLY A 22 -1.80 3.94 -4.60
C GLY A 22 -0.73 4.33 -3.58
N ILE A 23 -0.04 5.45 -3.82
CA ILE A 23 1.01 5.96 -2.94
C ILE A 23 0.59 7.34 -2.45
N LEU A 24 0.56 7.55 -1.13
CA LEU A 24 0.39 8.85 -0.50
C LEU A 24 1.76 9.46 -0.23
N ILE A 25 2.03 10.62 -0.81
CA ILE A 25 3.31 11.33 -0.76
C ILE A 25 3.11 12.65 0.00
N CYS A 26 4.07 13.01 0.86
CA CYS A 26 4.06 14.30 1.54
C CYS A 26 4.37 15.44 0.57
N LYS A 27 3.52 16.46 0.50
CA LYS A 27 3.71 17.64 -0.36
C LYS A 27 4.99 18.43 -0.03
N SER A 28 5.39 18.40 1.23
CA SER A 28 6.46 19.24 1.75
C SER A 28 7.86 18.67 1.47
N CYS A 29 8.04 17.36 1.62
CA CYS A 29 9.35 16.70 1.55
C CYS A 29 9.40 15.53 0.56
N ASN A 30 8.31 15.25 -0.17
CA ASN A 30 8.18 14.15 -1.11
C ASN A 30 8.45 12.75 -0.51
N GLU A 31 8.32 12.60 0.80
CA GLU A 31 8.40 11.30 1.47
C GLU A 31 7.11 10.49 1.27
N VAL A 32 7.23 9.17 1.14
CA VAL A 32 6.08 8.27 1.11
C VAL A 32 5.50 8.14 2.52
N ILE A 33 4.24 8.52 2.68
CA ILE A 33 3.50 8.45 3.95
C ILE A 33 2.87 7.07 4.12
N ALA A 34 2.21 6.56 3.07
CA ALA A 34 1.49 5.29 3.11
C ALA A 34 1.24 4.75 1.70
N THR A 35 1.01 3.44 1.61
CA THR A 35 0.39 2.80 0.45
C THR A 35 -1.07 2.52 0.75
N LEU A 36 -1.94 2.77 -0.22
CA LEU A 36 -3.39 2.61 -0.08
C LEU A 36 -3.89 1.61 -1.13
N PRO A 37 -4.81 0.68 -0.77
CA PRO A 37 -5.48 -0.14 -1.76
C PRO A 37 -6.35 0.77 -2.63
N THR A 38 -6.12 0.75 -3.94
CA THR A 38 -6.86 1.58 -4.89
C THR A 38 -7.24 0.76 -6.11
N ASP A 39 -8.21 1.24 -6.88
CA ASP A 39 -8.62 0.57 -8.12
C ASP A 39 -7.58 0.70 -9.25
N ARG A 40 -6.55 1.56 -9.11
CA ARG A 40 -5.46 1.82 -10.08
C ARG A 40 -4.25 2.46 -9.40
N TYR A 41 -3.07 2.39 -10.03
CA TYR A 41 -1.88 3.10 -9.55
C TYR A 41 -2.09 4.62 -9.59
N VAL A 42 -2.26 5.24 -8.42
CA VAL A 42 -2.51 6.68 -8.27
C VAL A 42 -1.58 7.29 -7.21
N LYS A 43 -1.13 8.52 -7.46
CA LYS A 43 -0.30 9.28 -6.51
C LYS A 43 -1.17 10.33 -5.82
N PHE A 44 -1.28 10.24 -4.51
CA PHE A 44 -1.93 11.24 -3.68
C PHE A 44 -0.89 12.12 -3.00
N TYR A 45 -1.24 13.37 -2.75
CA TYR A 45 -0.39 14.33 -2.09
C TYR A 45 -1.05 14.83 -0.80
N GLY A 46 -0.42 14.58 0.34
CA GLY A 46 -0.92 14.94 1.67
C GLY A 46 0.10 15.73 2.51
N LEU A 47 -0.27 16.04 3.75
CA LEU A 47 0.65 16.57 4.75
C LEU A 47 1.11 15.43 5.67
N CYS A 48 2.41 15.37 5.93
CA CYS A 48 3.00 14.42 6.85
C CYS A 48 3.21 15.06 8.23
N LYS A 49 3.24 14.23 9.27
CA LYS A 49 3.50 14.66 10.66
C LYS A 49 4.98 14.53 11.06
N ASN A 50 5.87 14.34 10.08
CA ASN A 50 7.30 14.22 10.34
C ASN A 50 7.85 15.60 10.77
N MET A 51 8.27 15.71 12.04
CA MET A 51 8.81 16.97 12.58
C MET A 51 9.98 17.50 11.75
N THR A 52 10.91 16.63 11.35
CA THR A 52 12.07 17.02 10.52
C THR A 52 11.63 17.64 9.20
N CYS A 53 10.57 17.11 8.59
CA CYS A 53 10.02 17.65 7.34
C CYS A 53 9.32 19.00 7.57
N ILE A 54 8.55 19.11 8.64
CA ILE A 54 7.82 20.34 9.01
C ILE A 54 8.80 21.47 9.31
N GLU A 55 9.84 21.21 10.10
CA GLU A 55 10.86 22.21 10.46
C GLU A 55 11.60 22.70 9.20
N LYS A 56 12.06 21.79 8.35
CA LYS A 56 12.73 22.15 7.08
C LYS A 56 11.84 22.97 6.15
N ASN A 57 10.54 22.68 6.07
CA ASN A 57 9.61 23.47 5.25
C ASN A 57 9.33 24.85 5.86
N LYS A 58 9.35 24.96 7.19
CA LYS A 58 9.12 26.22 7.89
C LYS A 58 10.29 27.19 7.69
N GLU A 59 11.52 26.69 7.62
CA GLU A 59 12.71 27.48 7.33
C GLU A 59 12.78 27.95 5.87
N ALA A 60 12.28 27.14 4.93
CA ALA A 60 12.27 27.47 3.50
C ALA A 60 11.21 28.53 3.11
N ASN A 61 10.29 28.89 4.00
CA ASN A 61 9.23 29.87 3.75
C ASN A 61 9.47 31.21 4.47
N LYS A 62 10.69 31.45 4.98
CA LYS A 62 11.09 32.69 5.65
C LYS A 62 11.97 33.54 4.73
#